data_AF-A0A7C9EM56-F1
#
_entry.id   AF-A0A7C9EM56-F1
#
_cell.length_a   1.000
_cell.length_b   1.000
_cell.length_c   1.000
_cell.angle_alpha   90.00
_cell.angle_beta   90.00
_cell.angle_gamma   90.00
#
_symmetry.space_group_name_H-M   'P 1'
#
loop_
_entity.id
_entity.type
_entity.pdbx_description
1 polymer ?
#
loop_
_entity_poly.entity_id
_entity_poly.type
_entity_poly.pdbx_seq_one_letter_code
_entity_poly.pdbx_strand_id
1 'polypeptide(L)'
;NSVELLELHPFAIQDLSCDYPMIISGRCRGSLPESVEVSGTLADMSNFTAELKIWKAKDVPLDKVFARRWINILTANAWFTGNKETEKQVAEISMRTGFPSEYTCMIVVQTE
;
A
#
# COMPACT_ATOMS: atom_id res chain seq x y z
N ASN A 1 -0.24 -19.28 -14.40
CA ASN A 1 -0.79 -18.35 -13.41
C ASN A 1 0.04 -18.42 -12.16
N SER A 2 1.03 -17.55 -12.00
CA SER A 2 1.85 -17.47 -10.79
C SER A 2 2.18 -16.02 -10.50
N VAL A 3 1.91 -15.57 -9.27
CA VAL A 3 2.39 -14.29 -8.77
C VAL A 3 3.88 -14.46 -8.49
N GLU A 4 4.72 -13.67 -9.16
CA GLU A 4 6.18 -13.77 -9.05
C GLU A 4 6.72 -12.96 -7.88
N LEU A 5 6.05 -11.86 -7.56
CA LEU A 5 6.42 -10.97 -6.47
C LEU A 5 5.16 -10.33 -5.89
N LEU A 6 5.05 -10.32 -4.57
CA LEU A 6 3.94 -9.75 -3.83
C LEU A 6 4.47 -8.88 -2.69
N GLU A 7 4.19 -7.59 -2.76
CA GLU A 7 4.44 -6.62 -1.69
C GLU A 7 3.09 -6.24 -1.09
N LEU A 8 2.92 -6.36 0.24
CA LEU A 8 1.68 -6.01 0.95
C LEU A 8 1.95 -5.03 2.09
N HIS A 9 1.03 -4.09 2.25
CA HIS A 9 1.07 -3.05 3.27
C HIS A 9 -0.34 -2.82 3.87
N PRO A 10 -0.50 -2.91 5.20
CA PRO A 10 0.57 -3.15 6.19
C PRO A 10 0.98 -4.63 6.17
N PHE A 11 2.26 -4.91 6.47
CA PHE A 11 2.76 -6.28 6.56
C PHE A 11 2.29 -6.96 7.86
N ALA A 12 2.31 -6.22 8.97
CA ALA A 12 1.74 -6.66 10.24
C ALA A 12 0.31 -6.13 10.36
N ILE A 13 -0.65 -7.05 10.31
CA ILE A 13 -2.05 -6.77 10.58
C ILE A 13 -2.24 -6.80 12.11
N GLN A 14 -2.74 -5.72 12.69
CA GLN A 14 -3.06 -5.69 14.12
C GLN A 14 -4.32 -6.53 14.37
N ASP A 15 -4.33 -7.23 15.50
CA ASP A 15 -5.46 -8.03 16.02
C ASP A 15 -6.69 -7.17 16.38
N LEU A 16 -6.49 -5.87 16.58
CA LEU A 16 -7.51 -4.90 16.96
C LEU A 16 -7.82 -3.94 15.80
N SER A 17 -8.97 -4.11 15.16
CA SER A 17 -9.59 -3.06 14.34
C SER A 17 -10.84 -2.54 15.05
N CYS A 18 -10.78 -1.32 15.59
CA CYS A 18 -11.93 -0.66 16.23
C CYS A 18 -12.86 -0.10 15.14
N ASP A 19 -13.92 -0.85 14.77
CA ASP A 19 -15.04 -0.44 13.90
C ASP A 19 -14.65 0.25 12.56
N TYR A 20 -13.40 0.12 12.12
CA TYR A 20 -12.87 0.76 10.92
C TYR A 20 -12.46 -0.29 9.89
N PRO A 21 -12.76 -0.09 8.60
CA PRO A 21 -12.37 -1.03 7.56
C PRO A 21 -10.85 -1.19 7.49
N MET A 22 -10.40 -2.44 7.56
CA MET A 22 -9.00 -2.76 7.33
C MET A 22 -8.70 -2.75 5.83
N ILE A 23 -7.73 -1.91 5.44
CA ILE A 23 -7.29 -1.82 4.04
C ILE A 23 -5.89 -2.40 3.94
N ILE A 24 -5.75 -3.44 3.13
CA ILE A 24 -4.48 -4.01 2.71
C ILE A 24 -4.28 -3.60 1.25
N SER A 25 -3.13 -2.99 0.96
CA SER A 25 -2.76 -2.52 -0.37
C SER A 25 -1.39 -3.09 -0.73
N GLY A 26 -1.11 -3.26 -2.01
CA GLY A 26 0.12 -3.92 -2.40
C GLY A 26 0.43 -3.83 -3.88
N ARG A 27 1.57 -4.38 -4.25
CA ARG A 27 2.01 -4.54 -5.63
C ARG A 27 2.21 -6.02 -5.89
N CYS A 28 1.68 -6.48 -7.01
CA CYS A 28 1.94 -7.82 -7.51
C CYS A 28 2.61 -7.74 -8.88
N ARG A 29 3.57 -8.63 -9.15
CA ARG A 29 4.10 -8.90 -10.48
C ARG A 29 3.59 -10.25 -10.97
N GLY A 30 3.17 -10.30 -12.23
CA GLY A 30 2.61 -11.48 -12.87
C GLY A 30 1.10 -11.41 -13.08
N SER A 31 0.48 -12.56 -13.30
CA SER A 31 -0.97 -12.67 -13.53
C SER A 31 -1.74 -12.76 -12.20
N LEU A 32 -2.66 -11.83 -11.96
CA LEU A 32 -3.63 -11.94 -10.86
C LEU A 32 -4.59 -13.12 -11.12
N PRO A 33 -4.87 -13.97 -10.11
CA PRO A 33 -5.87 -15.02 -10.21
C PRO A 33 -7.30 -14.44 -10.31
N GLU A 34 -8.31 -15.29 -10.47
CA GLU A 34 -9.73 -14.85 -10.48
C GLU A 34 -10.26 -14.58 -9.07
N SER A 35 -9.74 -15.30 -8.08
CA SER A 35 -10.06 -15.12 -6.66
C SER A 35 -8.80 -15.26 -5.81
N VAL A 36 -8.87 -14.74 -4.58
CA VAL A 36 -7.88 -14.92 -3.53
C VAL A 36 -8.59 -15.44 -2.28
N GLU A 37 -7.89 -16.27 -1.52
CA GLU A 37 -8.36 -16.71 -0.21
C GLU A 37 -7.79 -15.77 0.87
N VAL A 38 -8.64 -15.34 1.78
CA VAL A 38 -8.25 -14.63 3.00
C VAL A 38 -8.53 -15.54 4.18
N SER A 39 -7.51 -15.77 4.99
CA SER A 39 -7.60 -16.58 6.20
C SER A 39 -7.14 -15.81 7.43
N GLY A 40 -7.67 -16.18 8.59
CA GLY A 40 -7.38 -15.56 9.87
C GLY A 40 -7.94 -16.36 11.04
N THR A 41 -7.88 -15.77 12.23
CA THR A 41 -8.36 -16.38 13.48
C THR A 41 -9.39 -15.46 14.12
N LEU A 42 -10.54 -16.00 14.50
CA LEU A 42 -11.60 -15.26 15.19
C LEU A 42 -11.32 -15.13 16.69
N ALA A 43 -12.11 -14.29 17.37
CA ALA A 43 -11.98 -14.07 18.81
C ALA A 43 -12.20 -15.33 19.67
N ASP A 44 -12.92 -16.32 19.14
CA ASP A 44 -13.13 -17.63 19.78
C ASP A 44 -12.02 -18.65 19.43
N MET A 45 -10.93 -18.19 18.81
CA MET A 45 -9.79 -18.98 18.34
C MET A 45 -10.11 -19.96 17.19
N SER A 46 -11.31 -19.90 16.62
CA SER A 46 -11.63 -20.68 15.43
C SER A 46 -10.97 -20.09 14.18
N ASN A 47 -10.77 -20.94 13.17
CA ASN A 47 -10.22 -20.53 11.88
C ASN A 47 -11.31 -19.85 11.05
N PHE A 48 -10.95 -18.71 10.44
CA PHE A 48 -11.76 -18.02 9.45
C PHE A 48 -11.11 -18.16 8.08
N THR A 49 -11.92 -18.45 7.06
CA THR A 49 -11.51 -18.45 5.67
C THR A 49 -12.63 -17.87 4.80
N ALA A 50 -12.28 -16.98 3.89
CA ALA A 50 -13.20 -16.41 2.90
C ALA A 50 -12.54 -16.31 1.54
N GLU A 51 -13.26 -16.71 0.49
CA GLU A 51 -12.84 -16.50 -0.89
C GLU A 51 -13.31 -15.11 -1.36
N LEU A 52 -12.40 -14.33 -1.91
CA LEU A 52 -12.65 -13.01 -2.47
C LEU A 52 -12.42 -13.01 -3.97
N LYS A 53 -13.44 -12.64 -4.74
CA LYS A 53 -13.31 -12.44 -6.19
C LYS A 53 -12.52 -11.16 -6.49
N ILE A 54 -11.58 -11.25 -7.43
CA ILE A 54 -10.78 -10.10 -7.85
C ILE A 54 -11.57 -9.26 -8.84
N TRP A 55 -11.70 -7.97 -8.53
CA TRP A 55 -12.30 -6.97 -9.42
C TRP A 55 -11.22 -6.07 -10.00
N LYS A 56 -11.11 -6.05 -11.34
CA LYS A 56 -10.20 -5.15 -12.06
C LYS A 56 -10.89 -3.81 -12.29
N ALA A 57 -10.64 -2.84 -11.42
CA ALA A 57 -11.11 -1.48 -11.59
C ALA A 57 -10.26 -0.76 -12.65
N LYS A 58 -10.74 -0.74 -13.91
CA LYS A 58 -10.02 -0.12 -15.05
C LYS A 58 -9.90 1.40 -14.95
N ASP A 59 -10.86 2.02 -14.28
CA ASP A 59 -11.02 3.48 -14.25
C ASP A 59 -10.54 4.13 -12.95
N VAL A 60 -10.00 3.34 -12.01
CA VAL A 60 -9.51 3.83 -10.72
C VAL A 60 -7.97 3.91 -10.77
N PRO A 61 -7.36 5.10 -10.64
CA PRO A 61 -5.92 5.24 -10.57
C PRO A 61 -5.42 4.79 -9.18
N LEU A 62 -5.35 3.49 -8.96
CA LEU A 62 -5.00 2.89 -7.66
C LEU A 62 -3.62 3.35 -7.17
N ASP A 63 -2.69 3.60 -8.09
CA ASP A 63 -1.38 4.17 -7.81
C ASP A 63 -1.46 5.56 -7.15
N LYS A 64 -2.42 6.40 -7.55
CA LYS A 64 -2.69 7.69 -6.91
C LYS A 64 -3.50 7.55 -5.62
N VAL A 65 -4.50 6.67 -5.60
CA VAL A 65 -5.34 6.43 -4.42
C VAL A 65 -4.49 5.99 -3.23
N PHE A 66 -3.50 5.12 -3.45
CA PHE A 66 -2.63 4.62 -2.40
C PHE A 66 -1.32 5.39 -2.22
N ALA A 67 -1.03 6.39 -3.06
CA ALA A 67 0.23 7.15 -3.03
C ALA A 67 0.54 7.71 -1.64
N ARG A 68 -0.41 8.43 -1.03
CA ARG A 68 -0.22 9.03 0.30
C ARG A 68 0.06 7.97 1.37
N ARG A 69 -0.64 6.83 1.32
CA ARG A 69 -0.44 5.73 2.27
C ARG A 69 0.95 5.12 2.12
N TRP A 70 1.38 4.85 0.89
CA TRP A 70 2.71 4.30 0.62
C TRP A 70 3.82 5.25 1.04
N ILE A 71 3.68 6.55 0.74
CA ILE A 71 4.59 7.60 1.21
C ILE A 71 4.71 7.53 2.73
N ASN A 72 3.60 7.58 3.46
CA ASN A 72 3.62 7.56 4.93
C ASN A 72 4.31 6.30 5.50
N ILE A 73 4.00 5.11 4.95
CA ILE A 73 4.57 3.85 5.44
C ILE A 73 6.08 3.79 5.18
N LEU A 74 6.51 4.18 3.98
CA LEU A 74 7.93 4.16 3.61
C LEU A 74 8.72 5.26 4.33
N THR A 75 8.14 6.46 4.54
CA THR A 75 8.75 7.52 5.36
C THR A 75 8.96 7.00 6.79
N ALA A 76 7.95 6.40 7.42
CA ALA A 76 8.08 5.85 8.76
C ALA A 76 9.16 4.75 8.83
N ASN A 77 9.23 3.88 7.81
CA ASN A 77 10.27 2.86 7.73
C ASN A 77 11.68 3.46 7.56
N ALA A 78 11.82 4.46 6.69
CA ALA A 78 13.08 5.16 6.47
C ALA A 78 13.58 5.85 7.74
N TRP A 79 12.69 6.49 8.50
CA TRP A 79 13.02 7.08 9.81
C TRP A 79 13.43 6.02 10.84
N PHE A 80 12.72 4.89 10.89
CA PHE A 80 13.02 3.82 11.82
C PHE A 80 14.37 3.14 11.53
N THR A 81 14.66 2.90 10.25
CA THR A 81 15.85 2.13 9.81
C THR A 81 17.05 3.00 9.46
N GLY A 82 16.85 4.30 9.23
CA GLY A 82 17.87 5.20 8.68
C GLY A 82 18.23 4.91 7.21
N ASN A 83 17.41 4.14 6.48
CA ASN A 83 17.72 3.69 5.12
C ASN A 83 17.53 4.80 4.08
N LYS A 84 18.65 5.31 3.56
CA LYS A 84 18.68 6.35 2.52
C LYS A 84 18.09 5.94 1.17
N GLU A 85 18.13 4.65 0.82
CA GLU A 85 17.49 4.18 -0.41
C GLU A 85 15.97 4.27 -0.29
N THR A 86 15.42 3.99 0.89
CA THR A 86 13.99 4.16 1.16
C THR A 86 13.58 5.63 1.10
N GLU A 87 14.39 6.57 1.60
CA GLU A 87 14.13 8.02 1.45
C GLU A 87 14.03 8.43 -0.03
N LYS A 88 14.99 7.96 -0.85
CA LYS A 88 15.01 8.23 -2.29
C LYS A 88 13.77 7.65 -2.98
N GLN A 89 13.38 6.42 -2.62
CA GLN A 89 12.17 5.79 -3.13
C GLN A 89 10.91 6.59 -2.80
N VAL A 90 10.82 7.17 -1.59
CA VAL A 90 9.69 8.04 -1.22
C VAL A 90 9.65 9.29 -2.08
N ALA A 91 10.80 9.93 -2.33
CA ALA A 91 10.88 11.10 -3.21
C ALA A 91 10.43 10.78 -4.63
N GLU A 92 10.85 9.64 -5.19
CA GLU A 92 10.44 9.18 -6.53
C GLU A 92 8.92 8.94 -6.62
N ILE A 93 8.33 8.27 -5.63
CA ILE A 93 6.87 8.05 -5.58
C ILE A 93 6.13 9.38 -5.49
N SER A 94 6.62 10.29 -4.63
CA SER A 94 6.04 11.61 -4.44
C SER A 94 6.01 12.41 -5.75
N MET A 95 7.14 12.52 -6.45
CA MET A 95 7.23 13.23 -7.73
C MET A 95 6.35 12.58 -8.81
N ARG A 96 6.34 11.24 -8.90
CA ARG A 96 5.55 10.52 -9.91
C ARG A 96 4.04 10.68 -9.70
N THR A 97 3.59 10.70 -8.45
CA THR A 97 2.16 10.73 -8.11
C THR A 97 1.62 12.14 -7.88
N GLY A 98 2.50 13.13 -7.71
CA GLY A 98 2.14 14.51 -7.39
C GLY A 98 1.72 14.70 -5.92
N PHE A 99 1.91 13.69 -5.07
CA PHE A 99 1.63 13.81 -3.64
C PHE A 99 2.87 14.28 -2.88
N PRO A 100 2.79 15.33 -2.05
CA PRO A 100 3.93 15.80 -1.27
C PRO A 100 4.38 14.76 -0.24
N SER A 101 5.68 14.72 0.02
CA SER A 101 6.32 13.92 1.07
C SER A 101 7.34 14.73 1.85
N GLU A 102 7.87 14.15 2.92
CA GLU A 102 8.90 14.74 3.78
C GLU A 102 10.26 14.89 3.07
N TYR A 103 10.40 14.33 1.86
CA TYR A 103 11.61 14.36 1.04
C TYR A 103 11.42 15.14 -0.28
N THR A 104 10.28 15.78 -0.49
CA THR A 104 9.99 16.63 -1.66
C THR A 104 9.39 17.95 -1.24
N CYS A 105 9.43 18.95 -2.13
CA CYS A 105 8.82 20.26 -1.89
C CYS A 105 8.01 20.67 -3.12
N MET A 106 6.83 21.23 -2.89
CA MET A 106 6.00 21.83 -3.93
C MET A 106 6.28 23.33 -3.99
N ILE A 107 6.73 23.80 -5.15
CA ILE A 107 7.06 25.21 -5.38
C ILE A 107 6.01 25.80 -6.32
N VAL A 108 5.35 26.88 -5.88
CA VAL A 108 4.44 27.66 -6.73
C VAL A 108 5.26 28.76 -7.40
N VAL A 109 5.26 28.76 -8.74
CA VAL A 109 5.90 29.81 -9.53
C VAL A 109 4.80 30.68 -10.12
N GLN A 110 4.81 31.97 -9.76
CA GLN A 110 3.95 32.97 -10.37
C GLN A 110 4.71 33.65 -11.51
N THR A 111 4.13 33.65 -12.70
CA THR A 111 4.61 34.40 -13.86
C THR A 111 3.74 35.63 -14.05
N GLU A 112 4.36 36.77 -14.35
CA GLU A 112 3.68 38.04 -14.66
C GLU A 112 2.83 37.98 -15.93
#